data_AF-A0A519YQR9-F1
#
_entry.id   AF-A0A519YQR9-F1
#
_cell.length_a   1.000
_cell.length_b   1.000
_cell.length_c   1.000
_cell.angle_alpha   90.00
_cell.angle_beta   90.00
_cell.angle_gamma   90.00
#
_symmetry.space_group_name_H-M   'P 1'
#
loop_
_entity.id
_entity.type
_entity.pdbx_description
1 polymer ?
#
loop_
_entity_poly.entity_id
_entity_poly.type
_entity_poly.pdbx_seq_one_letter_code
_entity_poly.pdbx_strand_id
1 'polypeptide(L)'
;MVPSNELPISPPAAVGAVGRLALRFGVGVGLVCGLWLLFLHFTNNEPFSPKQIMGLLLVPFAAAGSQWLLRREFAPGRPGIGRALAVGSLTVLLAAAIAAASTWGLAAALGDKALAYSRAELVEITRVQQNLRPKEKRNAQFEKQELEQAAALSAGDLARGTFTWTLLLGMLGAVPAGIFLRK
;
A
#
# COMPACT_ATOMS: atom_id res chain seq x y z
N MET A 1 18.21 55.03 3.79
CA MET A 1 18.77 53.68 3.92
C MET A 1 17.61 52.72 4.13
N VAL A 2 17.23 51.99 3.09
CA VAL A 2 16.13 51.02 3.11
C VAL A 2 16.74 49.65 3.46
N PRO A 3 16.21 48.90 4.46
CA PRO A 3 16.70 47.57 4.74
C PRO A 3 16.33 46.63 3.59
N SER A 4 17.33 45.98 3.02
CA SER A 4 17.21 45.02 1.94
C SER A 4 16.33 43.84 2.35
N ASN A 5 15.32 43.57 1.53
CA ASN A 5 14.51 42.35 1.54
C ASN A 5 15.44 41.11 1.52
N GLU A 6 15.52 40.39 2.63
CA GLU A 6 16.05 39.02 2.62
C GLU A 6 15.00 38.10 1.98
N LEU A 7 15.32 37.57 0.80
CA LEU A 7 14.55 36.48 0.20
C LEU A 7 14.68 35.24 1.08
N PRO A 8 13.59 34.53 1.42
CA PRO A 8 13.68 33.28 2.14
C PRO A 8 14.23 32.20 1.19
N ILE A 9 15.55 32.00 1.20
CA ILE A 9 16.19 30.84 0.59
C ILE A 9 15.78 29.61 1.41
N SER A 10 14.68 28.96 1.03
CA SER A 10 14.37 27.61 1.49
C SER A 10 15.23 26.61 0.71
N PRO A 11 16.10 25.81 1.35
CA PRO A 11 17.16 25.12 0.61
C PRO A 11 16.67 23.82 -0.06
N PRO A 12 17.28 23.44 -1.21
CA PRO A 12 17.06 22.16 -1.93
C PRO A 12 17.41 20.91 -1.11
N ALA A 13 18.10 21.05 0.03
CA ALA A 13 18.45 19.97 0.95
C ALA A 13 17.22 19.26 1.55
N ALA A 14 16.13 19.99 1.77
CA ALA A 14 14.93 19.43 2.40
C ALA A 14 14.13 18.50 1.48
N VAL A 15 14.06 18.83 0.19
CA VAL A 15 13.42 17.98 -0.84
C VAL A 15 14.25 16.72 -1.07
N GLY A 16 15.58 16.84 -1.03
CA GLY A 16 16.50 15.72 -1.11
C GLY A 16 16.40 14.75 0.07
N ALA A 17 16.12 15.23 1.28
CA ALA A 17 15.90 14.37 2.46
C ALA A 17 14.57 13.60 2.35
N VAL A 18 13.49 14.30 2.02
CA VAL A 18 12.13 13.73 1.82
C VAL A 18 12.15 12.60 0.80
N GLY A 19 12.73 12.85 -0.39
CA GLY A 19 12.80 11.85 -1.46
C GLY A 19 13.64 10.62 -1.07
N ARG A 20 14.80 10.83 -0.42
CA ARG A 20 15.73 9.75 -0.06
C ARG A 20 15.15 8.84 1.04
N LEU A 21 14.45 9.43 2.01
CA LEU A 21 13.75 8.69 3.07
C LEU A 21 12.57 7.91 2.52
N ALA A 22 11.74 8.55 1.70
CA ALA A 22 10.60 7.88 1.08
C ALA A 22 11.06 6.74 0.16
N LEU A 23 12.16 6.93 -0.58
CA LEU A 23 12.75 5.87 -1.40
C LEU A 23 13.25 4.70 -0.55
N ARG A 24 14.02 4.96 0.51
CA ARG A 24 14.59 3.90 1.37
C ARG A 24 13.51 3.09 2.08
N PHE A 25 12.54 3.76 2.70
CA PHE A 25 11.46 3.07 3.42
C PHE A 25 10.43 2.46 2.46
N GLY A 26 10.08 3.16 1.39
CA GLY A 26 9.11 2.70 0.40
C GLY A 26 9.63 1.49 -0.39
N VAL A 27 10.89 1.54 -0.85
CA VAL A 27 11.53 0.41 -1.52
C VAL A 27 11.79 -0.73 -0.55
N GLY A 28 12.32 -0.44 0.65
CA GLY A 28 12.59 -1.47 1.65
C GLY A 28 11.34 -2.27 2.01
N VAL A 29 10.24 -1.58 2.32
CA VAL A 29 8.98 -2.25 2.70
C VAL A 29 8.28 -2.87 1.49
N GLY A 30 8.33 -2.24 0.32
CA GLY A 30 7.86 -2.86 -0.91
C GLY A 30 8.55 -4.19 -1.21
N LEU A 31 9.88 -4.26 -1.05
CA LEU A 31 10.64 -5.49 -1.20
C LEU A 31 10.31 -6.54 -0.13
N VAL A 32 10.16 -6.13 1.13
CA VAL A 32 9.74 -7.05 2.19
C VAL A 32 8.34 -7.62 1.89
N CYS A 33 7.43 -6.81 1.35
CA CYS A 33 6.10 -7.25 0.94
C CYS A 33 6.19 -8.26 -0.23
N GLY A 34 7.05 -8.02 -1.22
CA GLY A 34 7.31 -8.97 -2.31
C GLY A 34 7.97 -10.27 -1.83
N LEU A 35 8.94 -10.19 -0.93
CA LEU A 35 9.58 -11.35 -0.29
C LEU A 35 8.59 -12.16 0.55
N TRP A 36 7.65 -11.49 1.21
CA TRP A 36 6.57 -12.14 1.96
C TRP A 36 5.66 -12.96 1.04
N LEU A 37 5.31 -12.44 -0.13
CA LEU A 37 4.54 -13.17 -1.14
C LEU A 37 5.30 -14.42 -1.64
N LEU A 38 6.60 -14.28 -1.88
CA LEU A 38 7.45 -15.42 -2.25
C LEU A 38 7.53 -16.45 -1.12
N PHE A 39 7.67 -16.01 0.14
CA PHE A 39 7.67 -16.89 1.29
C PHE A 39 6.35 -17.66 1.44
N LEU A 40 5.20 -17.00 1.26
CA LEU A 40 3.90 -17.68 1.24
C LEU A 40 3.84 -18.73 0.13
N HIS A 41 4.32 -18.39 -1.06
CA HIS A 41 4.39 -19.34 -2.17
C HIS A 41 5.27 -20.57 -1.86
N PHE A 42 6.50 -20.36 -1.37
CA PHE A 42 7.42 -21.46 -1.02
C PHE A 42 6.93 -22.32 0.14
N THR A 43 6.11 -21.77 1.03
CA THR A 43 5.53 -22.51 2.16
C THR A 43 4.24 -23.24 1.80
N ASN A 44 3.90 -23.35 0.50
CA ASN A 44 2.63 -23.89 0.00
C ASN A 44 1.38 -23.19 0.61
N ASN A 45 1.54 -21.96 1.09
CA ASN A 45 0.42 -21.12 1.49
C ASN A 45 -0.09 -20.34 0.28
N GLU A 46 -1.38 -20.00 0.29
CA GLU A 46 -1.93 -19.14 -0.76
C GLU A 46 -1.30 -17.74 -0.70
N PRO A 47 -0.60 -17.32 -1.76
CA PRO A 47 0.06 -16.02 -1.80
C PRO A 47 -0.95 -14.86 -1.78
N PHE A 48 -2.21 -15.13 -2.13
CA PHE A 48 -3.30 -14.16 -2.21
C PHE A 48 -4.35 -14.31 -1.09
N SER A 49 -4.03 -15.09 -0.06
CA SER A 49 -4.89 -15.31 1.10
C SER A 49 -4.94 -14.07 2.04
N PRO A 50 -5.87 -14.02 3.00
CA PRO A 50 -5.90 -12.97 4.04
C PRO A 50 -4.57 -12.80 4.81
N LYS A 51 -3.67 -13.79 4.78
CA LYS A 51 -2.32 -13.68 5.35
C LYS A 51 -1.45 -12.65 4.63
N GLN A 52 -1.77 -12.29 3.40
CA GLN A 52 -1.16 -11.17 2.67
C GLN A 52 -1.37 -9.84 3.41
N ILE A 53 -2.48 -9.69 4.14
CA ILE A 53 -2.79 -8.47 4.93
C ILE A 53 -1.73 -8.21 6.02
N MET A 54 -1.07 -9.26 6.54
CA MET A 54 0.04 -9.10 7.49
C MET A 54 1.24 -8.37 6.88
N GLY A 55 1.53 -8.60 5.59
CA GLY A 55 2.56 -7.85 4.87
C GLY A 55 2.14 -6.40 4.60
N LEU A 56 0.85 -6.16 4.34
CA LEU A 56 0.32 -4.82 4.14
C LEU A 56 0.33 -3.96 5.41
N LEU A 57 0.20 -4.57 6.59
CA LEU A 57 0.31 -3.89 7.89
C LEU A 57 1.69 -3.27 8.11
N LEU A 58 2.74 -3.76 7.44
CA LEU A 58 4.08 -3.19 7.54
C LEU A 58 4.19 -1.79 6.92
N VAL A 59 3.36 -1.48 5.93
CA VAL A 59 3.34 -0.20 5.19
C VAL A 59 3.00 1.01 6.07
N PRO A 60 1.92 1.02 6.88
CA PRO A 60 1.65 2.12 7.79
C PRO A 60 2.73 2.31 8.87
N PHE A 61 3.35 1.23 9.38
CA PHE A 61 4.47 1.36 10.31
C PHE A 61 5.71 1.99 9.66
N ALA A 62 6.01 1.61 8.42
CA ALA A 62 7.10 2.20 7.66
C ALA A 62 6.87 3.67 7.33
N ALA A 63 5.62 4.04 6.99
CA ALA A 63 5.24 5.43 6.79
C ALA A 63 5.45 6.25 8.08
N ALA A 64 4.98 5.76 9.22
CA ALA A 64 5.20 6.40 10.51
C ALA A 64 6.70 6.49 10.88
N GLY A 65 7.48 5.43 10.63
CA GLY A 65 8.92 5.41 10.85
C GLY A 65 9.67 6.43 9.98
N SER A 66 9.29 6.57 8.70
CA SER A 66 9.87 7.56 7.80
C SER A 66 9.58 9.00 8.24
N GLN A 67 8.38 9.27 8.75
CA GLN A 67 8.00 10.57 9.30
C GLN A 67 8.72 10.88 10.62
N TRP A 68 8.95 9.86 11.46
CA TRP A 68 9.69 10.01 12.71
C TRP A 68 11.18 10.28 12.47
N LEU A 69 11.79 9.61 11.48
CA LEU A 69 13.19 9.85 11.13
C LEU A 69 13.37 11.25 10.51
N LEU A 70 12.44 11.69 9.66
CA LEU A 70 12.43 13.05 9.12
C LEU A 70 12.38 14.09 10.24
N ARG A 71 11.57 13.87 11.27
CA ARG A 71 11.53 14.74 12.45
C ARG A 71 12.90 14.82 13.14
N ARG A 72 13.62 13.69 13.24
CA ARG A 72 14.97 13.66 13.82
C ARG A 72 16.00 14.42 12.98
N GLU A 73 15.96 14.30 11.65
CA GLU A 73 16.90 15.01 10.76
C GLU A 73 16.70 16.53 10.77
N PHE A 74 15.47 17.00 10.99
CA PHE A 74 15.17 18.44 11.00
C PHE A 74 15.33 19.09 12.38
N ALA A 75 15.55 18.34 13.46
CA ALA A 75 15.74 18.89 14.80
C ALA A 75 17.03 19.75 14.86
N PRO A 76 17.02 20.95 15.50
CA PRO A 76 15.95 21.53 16.33
C PRO A 76 14.83 22.27 15.58
N GLY A 77 14.89 22.37 14.25
CA GLY A 77 13.81 22.90 13.42
C GLY A 77 12.60 21.94 13.30
N ARG A 78 11.46 22.47 12.85
CA ARG A 78 10.25 21.66 12.60
C ARG A 78 10.10 21.39 11.11
N PRO A 79 9.93 20.12 10.67
CA PRO A 79 9.76 19.79 9.25
C PRO A 79 8.46 20.36 8.65
N GLY A 80 7.46 20.66 9.50
CA GLY A 80 6.15 21.17 9.07
C GLY A 80 5.22 20.07 8.55
N ILE A 81 3.91 20.34 8.58
CA ILE A 81 2.85 19.37 8.19
C ILE A 81 3.02 18.91 6.74
N GLY A 82 3.32 19.84 5.82
CA GLY A 82 3.43 19.52 4.39
C GLY A 82 4.52 18.50 4.10
N ARG A 83 5.71 18.62 4.72
CA ARG A 83 6.83 17.70 4.48
C ARG A 83 6.62 16.35 5.17
N ALA A 84 6.08 16.35 6.39
CA ALA A 84 5.75 15.10 7.09
C ALA A 84 4.69 14.29 6.34
N LEU A 85 3.62 14.93 5.87
CA LEU A 85 2.63 14.27 5.02
C LEU A 85 3.24 13.84 3.69
N ALA A 86 4.02 14.69 3.02
CA ALA A 86 4.65 14.34 1.75
C ALA A 86 5.54 13.09 1.86
N VAL A 87 6.40 12.97 2.88
CA VAL A 87 7.22 11.75 3.08
C VAL A 87 6.33 10.53 3.30
N GLY A 88 5.35 10.63 4.20
CA GLY A 88 4.45 9.51 4.49
C GLY A 88 3.71 9.03 3.24
N SER A 89 3.08 9.95 2.51
CA SER A 89 2.35 9.66 1.27
C SER A 89 3.25 9.04 0.21
N LEU A 90 4.46 9.57 0.03
CA LEU A 90 5.39 9.12 -1.01
C LEU A 90 5.98 7.75 -0.67
N THR A 91 6.26 7.47 0.61
CA THR A 91 6.62 6.14 1.11
C THR A 91 5.51 5.13 0.82
N VAL A 92 4.26 5.47 1.13
CA VAL A 92 3.10 4.58 0.92
C VAL A 92 2.87 4.33 -0.57
N LEU A 93 2.94 5.38 -1.41
CA LEU A 93 2.78 5.24 -2.87
C LEU A 93 3.84 4.32 -3.47
N LEU A 94 5.11 4.49 -3.08
CA LEU A 94 6.20 3.62 -3.54
C LEU A 94 6.01 2.17 -3.07
N ALA A 95 5.67 1.98 -1.79
CA ALA A 95 5.41 0.64 -1.26
C ALA A 95 4.22 -0.04 -1.97
N ALA A 96 3.13 0.69 -2.20
CA ALA A 96 1.95 0.18 -2.91
C ALA A 96 2.26 -0.17 -4.36
N ALA A 97 3.05 0.66 -5.06
CA ALA A 97 3.47 0.39 -6.43
C ALA A 97 4.34 -0.87 -6.53
N ILE A 98 5.31 -1.02 -5.63
CA ILE A 98 6.20 -2.19 -5.60
C ILE A 98 5.44 -3.45 -5.20
N ALA A 99 4.53 -3.37 -4.21
CA ALA A 99 3.68 -4.48 -3.82
C ALA A 99 2.79 -4.92 -4.99
N ALA A 100 2.15 -3.98 -5.69
CA ALA A 100 1.32 -4.26 -6.86
C ALA A 100 2.13 -4.88 -8.01
N ALA A 101 3.33 -4.36 -8.28
CA ALA A 101 4.24 -4.91 -9.28
C ALA A 101 4.71 -6.32 -8.89
N SER A 102 4.95 -6.58 -7.60
CA SER A 102 5.33 -7.90 -7.09
C SER A 102 4.19 -8.90 -7.22
N THR A 103 2.96 -8.49 -6.87
CA THR A 103 1.75 -9.30 -7.06
C THR A 103 1.53 -9.60 -8.54
N TRP A 104 1.64 -8.60 -9.41
CA TRP A 104 1.48 -8.77 -10.86
C TRP A 104 2.56 -9.70 -11.43
N GLY A 105 3.82 -9.48 -11.06
CA GLY A 105 4.95 -10.31 -11.50
C GLY A 105 4.82 -11.76 -11.03
N LEU A 106 4.40 -11.97 -9.78
CA LEU A 106 4.15 -13.30 -9.25
C LEU A 106 2.96 -13.98 -9.96
N ALA A 107 1.86 -13.26 -10.18
CA ALA A 107 0.71 -13.78 -10.91
C ALA A 107 1.05 -14.09 -12.38
N ALA A 108 1.89 -13.27 -13.03
CA ALA A 108 2.38 -13.52 -14.38
C ALA A 108 3.34 -14.72 -14.46
N ALA A 109 4.21 -14.88 -13.46
CA ALA A 109 5.16 -15.99 -13.39
C ALA A 109 4.51 -17.33 -13.03
N LEU A 110 3.50 -17.32 -12.16
CA LEU A 110 2.78 -18.53 -11.73
C LEU A 110 1.71 -18.98 -12.73
N GLY A 111 1.29 -18.10 -13.65
CA GLY A 111 0.35 -18.39 -14.71
C GLY A 111 -1.06 -18.77 -14.23
N ASP A 112 -1.86 -19.32 -15.15
CA ASP A 112 -3.29 -19.59 -14.93
C ASP A 112 -3.58 -20.55 -13.77
N LYS A 113 -2.64 -21.41 -13.36
CA LYS A 113 -2.86 -22.40 -12.29
C LYS A 113 -3.00 -21.76 -10.91
N ALA A 114 -2.14 -20.80 -10.56
CA ALA A 114 -2.24 -20.10 -9.27
C ALA A 114 -3.43 -19.13 -9.26
N LEU A 115 -3.71 -18.49 -10.41
CA LEU A 115 -4.91 -17.68 -10.59
C LEU A 115 -6.19 -18.50 -10.50
N ALA A 116 -6.23 -19.72 -11.02
CA ALA A 116 -7.40 -20.60 -10.95
C ALA A 116 -7.74 -21.00 -9.51
N TYR A 117 -6.73 -21.27 -8.68
CA TYR A 117 -6.93 -21.59 -7.28
C TYR A 117 -7.49 -20.40 -6.50
N SER A 118 -6.91 -19.21 -6.67
CA SER A 118 -7.44 -18.00 -6.02
C SER A 118 -8.77 -17.51 -6.59
N ARG A 119 -9.07 -17.76 -7.88
CA ARG A 119 -10.42 -17.56 -8.44
C ARG A 119 -11.44 -18.46 -7.76
N ALA A 120 -11.09 -19.72 -7.52
CA ALA A 120 -11.98 -20.66 -6.83
C ALA A 120 -12.24 -20.21 -5.38
N GLU A 121 -11.20 -19.77 -4.66
CA GLU A 121 -11.33 -19.25 -3.29
C GLU A 121 -12.18 -17.96 -3.26
N LEU A 122 -11.95 -17.01 -4.18
CA LEU A 122 -12.76 -15.79 -4.30
C LEU A 122 -14.22 -16.08 -4.63
N VAL A 123 -14.50 -17.02 -5.54
CA VAL A 123 -15.86 -17.46 -5.85
C VAL A 123 -16.54 -18.05 -4.60
N GLU A 124 -15.83 -18.83 -3.80
CA GLU A 124 -16.35 -19.41 -2.57
C GLU A 124 -16.64 -18.34 -1.51
N ILE A 125 -15.73 -17.38 -1.31
CA ILE A 125 -15.91 -16.24 -0.40
C ILE A 125 -17.11 -15.39 -0.85
N THR A 126 -17.21 -15.06 -2.14
CA THR A 126 -18.34 -14.29 -2.70
C THR A 126 -19.65 -15.04 -2.49
N ARG A 127 -19.66 -16.36 -2.68
CA ARG A 127 -20.86 -17.18 -2.45
C ARG A 127 -21.29 -17.20 -0.98
N VAL A 128 -20.34 -17.29 -0.05
CA VAL A 128 -20.62 -17.20 1.39
C VAL A 128 -21.12 -15.80 1.76
N GLN A 129 -20.53 -14.74 1.22
CA GLN A 129 -20.98 -13.36 1.44
C GLN A 129 -22.38 -13.10 0.87
N GLN A 130 -22.72 -13.66 -0.29
CA GLN A 130 -24.07 -13.58 -0.87
C GLN A 130 -25.11 -14.31 -0.01
N ASN A 131 -24.74 -15.45 0.59
CA ASN A 131 -25.61 -16.17 1.53
C ASN A 131 -25.86 -15.40 2.84
N LEU A 132 -24.90 -14.56 3.27
CA LEU A 132 -25.03 -13.71 4.46
C LEU A 132 -25.74 -12.37 4.17
N ARG A 133 -25.92 -11.98 2.90
CA ARG A 133 -26.61 -10.73 2.53
C ARG A 133 -28.13 -10.85 2.78
N PRO A 134 -28.76 -9.87 3.45
CA PRO A 134 -30.21 -9.87 3.66
C PRO A 134 -30.96 -9.81 2.32
N LYS A 135 -32.01 -10.63 2.19
CA LYS A 135 -32.75 -10.89 0.93
C LYS A 135 -33.30 -9.64 0.25
N GLU A 136 -33.49 -8.54 0.98
CA GLU A 136 -34.03 -7.27 0.48
C GLU A 136 -33.07 -6.48 -0.44
N LYS A 137 -31.76 -6.70 -0.33
CA LYS A 137 -30.74 -6.07 -1.22
C LYS A 137 -30.24 -7.03 -2.30
N ARG A 138 -30.88 -8.19 -2.43
CA ARG A 138 -30.41 -9.29 -3.26
C ARG A 138 -30.89 -9.10 -4.69
N ASN A 139 -29.94 -8.90 -5.60
CA ASN A 139 -30.24 -8.60 -6.99
C ASN A 139 -29.54 -9.65 -7.86
N ALA A 140 -30.30 -10.59 -8.41
CA ALA A 140 -29.77 -11.83 -9.00
C ALA A 140 -28.84 -11.61 -10.21
N GLN A 141 -28.98 -10.48 -10.91
CA GLN A 141 -28.05 -10.08 -11.96
C GLN A 141 -26.70 -9.62 -11.41
N PHE A 142 -26.69 -8.88 -10.29
CA PHE A 142 -25.46 -8.43 -9.64
C PHE A 142 -24.73 -9.59 -8.97
N GLU A 143 -25.45 -10.56 -8.40
CA GLU A 143 -24.85 -11.76 -7.81
C GLU A 143 -24.12 -12.61 -8.86
N LYS A 144 -24.72 -12.78 -10.05
CA LYS A 144 -24.10 -13.46 -11.18
C LYS A 144 -22.90 -12.69 -11.72
N GLN A 145 -22.99 -11.37 -11.83
CA GLN A 145 -21.86 -10.53 -12.25
C GLN A 145 -20.70 -10.54 -11.25
N GLU A 146 -20.97 -10.53 -9.94
CA GLU A 146 -19.94 -10.66 -8.90
C GLU A 146 -19.23 -12.02 -9.01
N LEU A 147 -19.97 -13.10 -9.26
CA LEU A 147 -19.41 -14.44 -9.45
C LEU A 147 -18.61 -14.57 -10.77
N GLU A 148 -19.09 -13.97 -11.85
CA GLU A 148 -18.37 -13.93 -13.14
C GLU A 148 -17.10 -13.08 -13.04
N GLN A 149 -17.12 -11.96 -12.30
CA GLN A 149 -15.93 -11.16 -12.03
C GLN A 149 -14.94 -11.89 -11.12
N ALA A 150 -15.42 -12.63 -10.12
CA ALA A 150 -14.60 -13.50 -9.28
C ALA A 150 -13.95 -14.65 -10.09
N ALA A 151 -14.63 -15.16 -11.11
CA ALA A 151 -14.12 -16.20 -12.00
C ALA A 151 -13.21 -15.66 -13.12
N ALA A 152 -13.41 -14.41 -13.56
CA ALA A 152 -12.62 -13.75 -14.61
C ALA A 152 -11.38 -13.01 -14.06
N LEU A 153 -11.07 -13.19 -12.78
CA LEU A 153 -10.09 -12.40 -12.06
C LEU A 153 -8.70 -12.48 -12.71
N SER A 154 -8.17 -11.33 -13.13
CA SER A 154 -6.89 -11.26 -13.83
C SER A 154 -5.74 -10.87 -12.89
N ALA A 155 -4.51 -11.14 -13.31
CA ALA A 155 -3.31 -10.64 -12.62
C ALA A 155 -3.34 -9.11 -12.44
N GLY A 156 -3.96 -8.38 -13.37
CA GLY A 156 -4.13 -6.93 -13.29
C GLY A 156 -5.11 -6.51 -12.19
N ASP A 157 -6.20 -7.24 -12.01
CA ASP A 157 -7.20 -6.93 -10.98
C ASP A 157 -6.67 -7.23 -9.59
N LEU A 158 -5.89 -8.30 -9.45
CA LEU A 158 -5.17 -8.62 -8.21
C LEU A 158 -4.14 -7.54 -7.85
N ALA A 159 -3.39 -7.06 -8.84
CA ALA A 159 -2.40 -6.00 -8.66
C ALA A 159 -3.07 -4.68 -8.28
N ARG A 160 -4.18 -4.31 -8.94
CA ARG A 160 -4.98 -3.12 -8.59
C ARG A 160 -5.59 -3.24 -7.20
N GLY A 161 -6.12 -4.41 -6.84
CA GLY A 161 -6.65 -4.69 -5.51
C GLY A 161 -5.57 -4.55 -4.44
N THR A 162 -4.40 -5.15 -4.66
CA THR A 162 -3.23 -5.03 -3.78
C THR A 162 -2.80 -3.58 -3.65
N PHE A 163 -2.68 -2.85 -4.76
CA PHE A 163 -2.35 -1.43 -4.78
C PHE A 163 -3.33 -0.62 -3.92
N THR A 164 -4.63 -0.79 -4.16
CA THR A 164 -5.69 -0.01 -3.52
C THR A 164 -5.73 -0.28 -2.01
N TRP A 165 -5.69 -1.54 -1.59
CA TRP A 165 -5.65 -1.88 -0.17
C TRP A 165 -4.38 -1.41 0.52
N THR A 166 -3.22 -1.56 -0.13
CA THR A 166 -1.94 -1.10 0.42
C THR A 166 -1.92 0.42 0.56
N LEU A 167 -2.45 1.13 -0.43
CA LEU A 167 -2.58 2.58 -0.41
C LEU A 167 -3.52 3.04 0.71
N LEU A 168 -4.71 2.44 0.81
CA LEU A 168 -5.69 2.80 1.85
C LEU A 168 -5.14 2.54 3.26
N LEU A 169 -4.59 1.35 3.52
CA LEU A 169 -4.03 0.99 4.82
C LEU A 169 -2.79 1.83 5.15
N GLY A 170 -1.91 2.06 4.17
CA GLY A 170 -0.74 2.90 4.34
C GLY A 170 -1.11 4.35 4.65
N MET A 171 -2.09 4.92 3.94
CA MET A 171 -2.57 6.29 4.17
C MET A 171 -3.30 6.42 5.51
N LEU A 172 -4.03 5.38 5.94
CA LEU A 172 -4.65 5.33 7.26
C LEU A 172 -3.62 5.50 8.39
N GLY A 173 -2.39 5.00 8.21
CA GLY A 173 -1.28 5.22 9.14
C GLY A 173 -0.51 6.53 8.90
N ALA A 174 -0.23 6.86 7.64
CA ALA A 174 0.61 7.99 7.26
C ALA A 174 -0.01 9.35 7.60
N VAL A 175 -1.34 9.49 7.48
CA VAL A 175 -2.06 10.73 7.76
C VAL A 175 -2.00 11.10 9.24
N PRO A 176 -2.45 10.25 10.20
CA PRO A 176 -2.37 10.57 11.62
C PRO A 176 -0.90 10.72 12.05
N ALA A 177 0.00 9.84 11.62
CA ALA A 177 1.40 9.93 11.99
C ALA A 177 2.03 11.25 11.49
N GLY A 178 1.71 11.72 10.27
CA GLY A 178 2.18 13.02 9.77
C GLY A 178 1.64 14.21 10.53
N ILE A 179 0.41 14.12 11.06
CA ILE A 179 -0.21 15.16 11.90
C ILE A 179 0.46 15.21 13.28
N PHE A 180 0.71 14.04 13.90
CA PHE A 180 1.32 13.95 15.24
C PHE A 180 2.81 14.25 15.24
N LEU A 181 3.56 13.78 14.23
CA LEU A 181 5.02 13.90 14.14
C LEU A 181 5.49 15.23 13.55
N ARG A 182 4.58 16.19 13.32
CA ARG A 182 4.89 17.53 12.80
C ARG A 182 5.74 18.41 13.73
N LYS A 183 5.81 18.07 15.02
CA LYS A 183 6.28 18.95 16.11
C LYS A 183 7.72 18.72 16.54
#